data_AF-A0A848GV37-F1
#
_entry.id   AF-A0A848GV37-F1
#
_cell.length_a   1.000
_cell.length_b   1.000
_cell.length_c   1.000
_cell.angle_alpha   90.00
_cell.angle_beta   90.00
_cell.angle_gamma   90.00
#
_symmetry.space_group_name_H-M   'P 1'
#
loop_
_entity.id
_entity.type
_entity.pdbx_description
1 polymer ?
#
loop_
_entity_poly.entity_id
_entity_poly.type
_entity_poly.pdbx_seq_one_letter_code
_entity_poly.pdbx_strand_id
1 'polypeptide(L)' 'MNQELTYEAAYTELQQIAEEIENETVSVDVLAEKVKRASVLIEFCQQKLRATEVEVNNIIKQMENKPGA' A
#
# COMPACT_ATOMS: atom_id res chain seq x y z
N MET A 1 21.06 0.51 5.42
CA MET A 1 20.17 1.24 4.49
C MET A 1 18.78 1.20 5.11
N ASN A 2 18.25 2.35 5.57
CA ASN A 2 16.82 2.44 5.92
C ASN A 2 16.08 2.46 4.59
N GLN A 3 15.69 1.28 4.09
CA GLN A 3 14.79 1.20 2.97
C GLN A 3 13.41 1.61 3.49
N GLU A 4 13.06 2.89 3.33
CA GLU A 4 11.69 3.32 3.50
C GLU A 4 10.83 2.45 2.58
N LEU A 5 9.86 1.75 3.16
CA LEU A 5 8.93 0.92 2.41
C LEU A 5 8.20 1.81 1.40
N THR A 6 8.26 1.47 0.11
CA THR A 6 7.53 2.19 -0.93
C THR A 6 6.21 1.48 -1.23
N TYR A 7 5.26 2.18 -1.84
CA TYR A 7 3.99 1.57 -2.26
C TYR A 7 4.23 0.41 -3.22
N GLU A 8 5.11 0.60 -4.22
CA GLU A 8 5.45 -0.43 -5.20
C GLU A 8 6.07 -1.66 -4.53
N ALA A 9 7.02 -1.46 -3.61
CA ALA A 9 7.63 -2.57 -2.87
C ALA A 9 6.60 -3.33 -2.03
N ALA A 10 5.73 -2.62 -1.31
CA ALA A 10 4.67 -3.23 -0.53
C ALA A 10 3.66 -3.99 -1.40
N TYR A 11 3.34 -3.45 -2.58
CA TYR A 11 2.45 -4.10 -3.54
C TYR A 11 3.08 -5.37 -4.14
N THR A 12 4.35 -5.31 -4.55
CA THR A 12 5.07 -6.49 -5.03
C THR A 12 5.15 -7.58 -3.96
N GLU A 13 5.42 -7.21 -2.71
CA GLU A 13 5.44 -8.16 -1.60
C GLU A 13 4.05 -8.78 -1.35
N LEU A 14 2.97 -7.99 -1.47
CA LEU A 14 1.60 -8.52 -1.40
C LEU A 14 1.30 -9.53 -2.52
N GLN A 15 1.75 -9.25 -3.75
CA GLN A 15 1.57 -10.19 -4.87
C GLN A 15 2.31 -11.51 -4.61
N GLN A 16 3.54 -11.44 -4.09
CA GLN A 16 4.30 -12.64 -3.72
C GLN A 16 3.60 -13.44 -2.63
N ILE A 17 3.11 -12.77 -1.58
CA ILE A 17 2.36 -13.43 -0.51
C ILE A 17 1.11 -14.12 -1.07
N ALA A 18 0.35 -13.45 -1.95
CA ALA A 18 -0.83 -14.03 -2.57
C ALA A 18 -0.49 -15.28 -3.39
N GLU A 19 0.54 -15.20 -4.24
CA GLU A 19 1.01 -16.33 -5.05
C GLU A 19 1.47 -17.51 -4.18
N GLU A 20 2.19 -17.26 -3.10
CA GLU A 20 2.60 -18.32 -2.18
C GLU A 20 1.40 -19.00 -1.50
N ILE A 21 0.39 -18.23 -1.11
CA ILE A 21 -0.84 -18.77 -0.49
C ILE A 21 -1.65 -19.59 -1.50
N GLU A 22 -1.80 -19.10 -2.73
CA GLU A 22 -2.53 -19.77 -3.81
C GLU A 22 -1.90 -21.09 -4.23
N ASN A 23 -0.58 -21.23 -4.11
CA ASN A 23 0.14 -22.43 -4.48
C ASN A 23 -0.08 -23.63 -3.53
N GLU A 24 -0.91 -23.50 -2.47
CA GLU A 24 -1.31 -24.57 -1.52
C GLU A 24 -0.15 -25.35 -0.84
N THR A 25 1.10 -24.94 -1.06
CA THR A 25 2.30 -25.57 -0.48
C THR A 25 2.66 -24.99 0.89
N VAL A 26 1.89 -24.01 1.37
CA VAL A 26 2.15 -23.27 2.60
C VAL A 26 1.50 -23.97 3.79
N SER A 27 2.32 -24.34 4.78
CA SER A 27 1.82 -24.88 6.06
C SER A 27 0.95 -23.86 6.80
N VAL A 28 0.02 -24.35 7.64
CA VAL A 28 -0.93 -23.50 8.41
C VAL A 28 -0.21 -22.46 9.28
N ASP A 29 0.92 -22.80 9.90
CA ASP A 29 1.69 -21.87 10.73
C ASP A 29 2.29 -20.73 9.89
N VAL A 30 2.81 -21.05 8.70
CA VAL A 30 3.37 -20.06 7.78
C VAL A 30 2.26 -19.21 7.14
N LEU A 31 1.09 -19.79 6.90
CA LEU A 31 -0.07 -19.07 6.38
C LEU A 31 -0.48 -17.93 7.34
N ALA A 32 -0.54 -18.20 8.64
CA ALA A 32 -0.86 -17.19 9.64
C ALA A 32 0.12 -16.01 9.61
N GLU A 33 1.42 -16.28 9.53
CA GLU A 33 2.46 -15.25 9.42
C GLU A 33 2.34 -14.45 8.12
N LYS A 34 2.10 -15.11 6.98
CA LYS A 34 1.92 -14.46 5.67
C LYS A 34 0.69 -13.54 5.66
N VAL A 35 -0.44 -13.99 6.20
CA VAL A 35 -1.67 -13.19 6.30
C VAL A 35 -1.47 -11.98 7.21
N LYS A 36 -0.76 -12.14 8.32
CA LYS A 36 -0.41 -11.04 9.23
C LYS A 36 0.48 -10.01 8.54
N ARG A 37 1.48 -10.46 7.78
CA ARG A 37 2.34 -9.60 6.98
C ARG A 37 1.54 -8.85 5.91
N ALA A 38 0.69 -9.55 5.16
CA ALA A 38 -0.18 -8.93 4.15
C ALA A 38 -1.07 -7.83 4.77
N SER A 39 -1.61 -8.07 5.96
CA SER A 39 -2.45 -7.08 6.65
C SER A 39 -1.70 -5.77 6.93
N VAL A 40 -0.43 -5.85 7.37
CA VAL A 40 0.43 -4.68 7.59
C VAL A 40 0.72 -3.94 6.27
N LEU A 41 1.00 -4.67 5.20
CA LEU A 41 1.27 -4.08 3.89
C LEU A 41 0.04 -3.39 3.30
N ILE A 42 -1.14 -3.99 3.45
CA ILE A 42 -2.41 -3.39 3.02
C ILE A 42 -2.67 -2.08 3.76
N GLU A 43 -2.48 -2.06 5.08
CA GLU A 43 -2.66 -0.86 5.88
C GLU A 43 -1.70 0.25 5.43
N PHE A 44 -0.43 -0.09 5.20
CA PHE A 44 0.56 0.84 4.66
C PHE A 44 0.14 1.41 3.29
N CYS A 45 -0.30 0.55 2.36
CA CYS A 45 -0.76 0.96 1.03
C CYS A 45 -1.97 1.90 1.13
N GLN A 46 -2.95 1.59 1.99
CA GLN A 46 -4.12 2.44 2.22
C GLN A 46 -3.73 3.81 2.78
N GLN A 47 -2.80 3.87 3.73
CA GLN A 47 -2.32 5.13 4.29
C GLN A 47 -1.64 5.99 3.21
N LYS A 48 -0.80 5.39 2.36
CA LYS A 48 -0.17 6.09 1.24
C LYS A 48 -1.18 6.65 0.25
N LEU A 49 -2.17 5.84 -0.15
CA LEU A 49 -3.23 6.29 -1.07
C LEU A 49 -4.03 7.45 -0.48
N ARG A 50 -4.43 7.37 0.80
CA ARG A 50 -5.14 8.47 1.48
C ARG A 50 -4.31 9.75 1.56
N ALA A 51 -3.01 9.63 1.87
CA ALA A 51 -2.12 10.78 1.91
C ALA A 51 -2.02 11.46 0.54
N THR A 52 -1.84 10.67 -0.52
CA THR A 52 -1.81 11.18 -1.90
C THR A 52 -3.14 11.82 -2.30
N GLU A 53 -4.28 11.21 -1.96
CA GLU A 53 -5.61 11.76 -2.23
C GLU A 53 -5.81 13.12 -1.55
N VAL A 54 -5.39 13.26 -0.29
CA VAL A 54 -5.45 14.53 0.44
C VAL A 54 -4.60 15.59 -0.23
N GLU A 55 -3.38 15.24 -0.64
CA GLU A 55 -2.46 16.16 -1.32
C GLU A 55 -3.03 16.64 -2.67
N VAL A 56 -3.53 15.72 -3.50
CA VAL A 56 -4.18 16.05 -4.78
C VAL A 56 -5.38 16.97 -4.57
N ASN A 57 -6.26 16.66 -3.60
CA ASN A 57 -7.40 17.50 -3.28
C ASN A 57 -6.98 18.91 -2.82
N ASN A 58 -5.91 19.03 -2.05
CA ASN A 58 -5.39 20.33 -1.62
C ASN A 58 -4.86 21.15 -2.80
N ILE A 59 -4.15 20.51 -3.74
CA ILE A 59 -3.65 21.17 -4.96
C ILE A 59 -4.83 21.68 -5.81
N ILE A 60 -5.86 20.85 -6.02
CA ILE A 60 -7.05 21.24 -6.78
C ILE A 60 -7.73 22.46 -6.12
N LYS A 61 -7.94 22.43 -4.81
CA LYS A 61 -8.52 23.57 -4.07
C LYS A 61 -7.67 24.84 -4.18
N GLN A 62 -6.35 24.73 -4.24
CA GLN A 62 -5.46 25.89 -4.46
C GLN A 62 -5.59 26.45 -5.89
N MET A 63 -5.82 25.59 -6.89
CA MET A 63 -6.07 26.00 -8.27
C MET A 63 -7.43 26.69 -8.42
N GLU A 64 -8.47 26.18 -7.77
CA GLU A 64 -9.83 26.78 -7.79
C GLU A 64 -9.87 28.14 -7.07
N ASN A 65 -9.04 28.35 -6.04
CA ASN A 65 -8.94 29.61 -5.29
C ASN A 65 -8.09 30.70 -5.99
N LYS A 66 -7.69 30.51 -7.24
CA LYS A 66 -7.17 31.59 -8.10
C LYS A 66 -8.25 32.06 -9.07
N PRO A 67 -9.05 33.09 -8.71
CA PRO A 67 -9.91 33.75 -9.68
C PRO A 67 -9.04 34.61 -10.61
N GLY A 68 -9.05 34.29 -11.91
CA GLY A 68 -8.64 35.21 -12.98
C GLY A 68 -7.12 35.33 -13.24
N ALA A 69 -6.70 34.86 -14.41
CA ALA A 69 -5.98 35.74 -15.32
C ALA A 69 -7.03 36.45 -16.18
#